data_AF-A0A7Y2UP73-F1
#
_entry.id   AF-A0A7Y2UP73-F1
#
_cell.length_a   1.000
_cell.length_b   1.000
_cell.length_c   1.000
_cell.angle_alpha   90.00
_cell.angle_beta   90.00
_cell.angle_gamma   90.00
#
_symmetry.space_group_name_H-M   'P 1'
#
loop_
_entity.id
_entity.type
_entity.pdbx_description
1 polymer ?
#
loop_
_entity_poly.entity_id
_entity_poly.type
_entity_poly.pdbx_seq_one_letter_code
_entity_poly.pdbx_strand_id
1 'polypeptide(L)'
;MPDVENRLQKFDRLGHFEQALLQILSIIYEPAHTTLILNCLKRLELKGPRSNRPTTPLVNHYIVKLEEADFLNDNRQCHLEIVETIARKAVQSGTFERFAAAVQKEAPASYYYGKWSTRCWRAIRELRIGIYTQDFEIIDQALRFLDSQCVDLPISLPPVVQIITKPFDPQWFRSLPPSFQFFLLNHIILHAQRRLESFPEITAYIENQSHFTNLDEDEYLPFQRLLLTQYLFQGDCDKASDLLSKNVNIGLATGSRGTIAFFRGNYEEAAALFQEDLAALRSINQTEIVAFVGIQGLFHVLSAAASTEDSLEQAARQITIALSLFEKSDEQQAYLYLHNLIESRLHQKNQPQEIVLAETPPPSAVAILFGALTQYWLAGALEPDVEKAVKTTCRKASEQHYGLFTVILSELLKESDSSAVDTPTEATPSIEALHPFVDLIEPEEPWKRSLQALISISSSAVQEYKDQDRRLIWLIGYENEILTVRPREQRLSEDGSWSRGRPISLARLHESSRLPFLSLQDRKICLAIRKTDSGESQPLYGFNQQKLLLALVGHPLLFLHDHPTTPVDFITGEPELLVENRGDELHINFALPVSGDNIMLVRETLTRFKVVRINDNHRRIAAITGSTGLT
;
A
#
# COMPACT_ATOMS: atom_id res chain seq x y z
N MET A 1 -29.80 -26.42 8.76
CA MET A 1 -30.89 -26.29 7.76
C MET A 1 -32.22 -26.93 8.17
N PRO A 2 -32.30 -28.13 8.78
CA PRO A 2 -33.60 -28.71 9.19
C PRO A 2 -34.38 -27.83 10.18
N ASP A 3 -33.66 -27.09 11.03
CA ASP A 3 -34.24 -26.24 12.07
C ASP A 3 -34.84 -24.93 11.51
N VAL A 4 -34.19 -24.33 10.50
CA VAL A 4 -34.68 -23.12 9.81
C VAL A 4 -35.96 -23.41 9.04
N GLU A 5 -35.98 -24.50 8.26
CA GLU A 5 -37.14 -24.90 7.48
C GLU A 5 -38.32 -25.26 8.39
N ASN A 6 -38.04 -25.91 9.52
CA ASN A 6 -39.03 -26.18 10.57
C ASN A 6 -39.58 -24.88 11.19
N ARG A 7 -38.75 -23.88 11.51
CA ARG A 7 -39.20 -22.56 11.99
C ARG A 7 -40.09 -21.86 10.96
N LEU A 8 -39.73 -21.87 9.68
CA LEU A 8 -40.55 -21.25 8.63
C LEU A 8 -41.89 -21.95 8.41
N GLN A 9 -41.92 -23.29 8.47
CA GLN A 9 -43.19 -24.05 8.44
C GLN A 9 -44.05 -23.76 9.68
N LYS A 10 -43.45 -23.60 10.86
CA LYS A 10 -44.17 -23.16 12.07
C LYS A 10 -44.74 -21.75 11.89
N PHE A 11 -44.00 -20.83 11.25
CA PHE A 11 -44.48 -19.46 11.00
C PHE A 11 -45.78 -19.45 10.20
N ASP A 12 -45.87 -20.27 9.15
CA ASP A 12 -47.08 -20.33 8.31
C ASP A 12 -48.30 -20.89 9.04
N ARG A 13 -48.09 -21.56 10.19
CA ARG A 13 -49.15 -22.07 11.09
C ARG A 13 -49.53 -21.09 12.21
N LEU A 14 -48.79 -20.00 12.38
CA LEU A 14 -49.09 -18.98 13.39
C LEU A 14 -50.38 -18.23 13.05
N GLY A 15 -51.07 -17.72 14.08
CA GLY A 15 -52.23 -16.85 13.88
C GLY A 15 -51.83 -15.51 13.27
N HIS A 16 -52.77 -14.82 12.61
CA HIS A 16 -52.50 -13.54 11.94
C HIS A 16 -51.85 -12.48 12.84
N PHE A 17 -52.24 -12.40 14.11
CA PHE A 17 -51.63 -11.46 15.06
C PHE A 17 -50.15 -11.81 15.36
N GLU A 18 -49.84 -13.09 15.49
CA GLU A 18 -48.48 -13.58 15.77
C GLU A 18 -47.57 -13.35 14.56
N GLN A 19 -48.08 -13.62 13.35
CA GLN A 19 -47.37 -13.32 12.11
C GLN A 19 -47.09 -11.82 11.99
N ALA A 20 -48.10 -10.95 12.22
CA ALA A 20 -47.91 -9.51 12.18
C ALA A 20 -46.93 -9.01 13.25
N LEU A 21 -47.01 -9.56 14.47
CA LEU A 21 -46.07 -9.23 15.55
C LEU A 21 -44.64 -9.61 15.17
N LEU A 22 -44.43 -10.80 14.60
CA LEU A 22 -43.11 -11.25 14.19
C LEU A 22 -42.58 -10.47 12.98
N GLN A 23 -43.44 -10.06 12.04
CA GLN A 23 -43.08 -9.14 10.96
C GLN A 23 -42.61 -7.79 11.52
N ILE A 24 -43.32 -7.22 12.51
CA ILE A 24 -42.89 -5.98 13.17
C ILE A 24 -41.56 -6.17 13.89
N LEU A 25 -41.37 -7.28 14.62
CA LEU A 25 -40.09 -7.57 15.31
C LEU A 25 -38.94 -7.75 14.32
N SER A 26 -39.18 -8.39 13.18
CA SER A 26 -38.20 -8.47 12.09
C SER A 26 -37.80 -7.08 11.62
N ILE A 27 -38.77 -6.17 11.41
CA ILE A 27 -38.51 -4.79 10.98
C ILE A 27 -37.84 -3.97 12.08
N ILE A 28 -38.16 -4.18 13.36
CA ILE A 28 -37.50 -3.47 14.46
C ILE A 28 -36.02 -3.82 14.51
N TYR A 29 -35.66 -5.10 14.36
CA TYR A 29 -34.29 -5.65 14.29
C TYR A 29 -33.39 -5.43 15.52
N GLU A 30 -33.53 -4.32 16.24
CA GLU A 30 -32.83 -4.01 17.48
C GLU A 30 -33.45 -4.73 18.70
N PRO A 31 -32.70 -4.92 19.79
CA PRO A 31 -33.26 -5.41 21.06
C PRO A 31 -34.43 -4.53 21.50
N ALA A 32 -35.64 -5.11 21.49
CA ALA A 32 -36.87 -4.34 21.58
C ALA A 32 -37.53 -4.47 22.97
N HIS A 33 -37.72 -3.34 23.64
CA HIS A 33 -38.50 -3.30 24.88
C HIS A 33 -40.01 -3.38 24.57
N THR A 34 -40.79 -3.99 25.47
CA THR A 34 -42.24 -4.22 25.30
C THR A 34 -43.01 -2.93 24.98
N THR A 35 -42.59 -1.79 25.54
CA THR A 35 -43.22 -0.48 25.29
C THR A 35 -43.11 -0.03 23.84
N LEU A 36 -41.95 -0.22 23.20
CA LEU A 36 -41.75 0.12 21.79
C LEU A 36 -42.69 -0.71 20.91
N ILE A 37 -42.70 -2.03 21.14
CA ILE A 37 -43.54 -2.98 20.40
C ILE A 37 -45.02 -2.61 20.56
N LEU A 38 -45.46 -2.34 21.79
CA LEU A 38 -46.83 -1.93 22.08
C LEU A 38 -47.21 -0.63 21.35
N ASN A 39 -46.32 0.35 21.31
CA ASN A 39 -46.59 1.60 20.61
C ASN A 39 -46.67 1.40 19.10
N CYS A 40 -45.80 0.57 18.51
CA CYS A 40 -45.90 0.19 17.10
C CYS A 40 -47.24 -0.48 16.79
N LEU A 41 -47.67 -1.45 17.61
CA LEU A 41 -48.97 -2.11 17.44
C LEU A 41 -50.15 -1.13 17.53
N LYS A 42 -50.11 -0.19 18.48
CA LYS A 42 -51.14 0.86 18.62
C LYS A 42 -51.16 1.80 17.42
N ARG A 43 -50.00 2.26 16.95
CA ARG A 43 -49.87 3.13 15.78
C ARG A 43 -50.35 2.45 14.50
N LEU A 44 -50.14 1.15 14.38
CA LEU A 44 -50.62 0.34 13.27
C LEU A 44 -52.10 -0.05 13.41
N GLU A 45 -52.76 0.31 14.51
CA GLU A 45 -54.14 -0.05 14.85
C GLU A 45 -54.39 -1.57 14.82
N LEU A 46 -53.34 -2.37 15.09
CA LEU A 46 -53.42 -3.83 15.11
C LEU A 46 -54.12 -4.28 16.39
N LYS A 47 -55.20 -5.03 16.22
CA LYS A 47 -55.97 -5.63 17.31
C LYS A 47 -55.41 -7.02 17.66
N GLY A 48 -55.49 -7.38 18.93
CA GLY A 48 -55.16 -8.73 19.38
C GLY A 48 -56.12 -9.79 18.84
N PRO A 49 -55.86 -11.08 19.09
CA PRO A 49 -56.63 -12.18 18.49
C PRO A 49 -58.13 -12.20 18.81
N ARG A 50 -58.55 -11.53 19.90
CA ARG A 50 -59.96 -11.37 20.27
C ARG A 50 -60.53 -10.00 19.88
N SER A 51 -59.91 -9.32 18.91
CA SER A 51 -60.24 -7.95 18.49
C SER A 51 -60.11 -6.90 19.62
N ASN A 52 -59.31 -7.21 20.64
CA ASN A 52 -59.03 -6.33 21.77
C ASN A 52 -57.86 -5.39 21.46
N ARG A 53 -57.81 -4.24 22.14
CA ARG A 53 -56.65 -3.34 22.06
C ARG A 53 -55.42 -4.04 22.65
N PRO A 54 -54.23 -3.92 22.02
CA PRO A 54 -53.01 -4.50 22.56
C PRO A 54 -52.65 -3.84 23.89
N THR A 55 -52.23 -4.67 24.85
CA THR A 55 -51.80 -4.25 26.20
C THR A 55 -50.44 -4.85 26.51
N THR A 56 -49.70 -4.29 27.47
CA THR A 56 -48.38 -4.81 27.88
C THR A 56 -48.42 -6.30 28.26
N PRO A 57 -49.41 -6.80 29.04
CA PRO A 57 -49.51 -8.23 29.34
C PRO A 57 -49.76 -9.10 28.10
N LEU A 58 -50.57 -8.62 27.16
CA LEU A 58 -50.82 -9.33 25.90
C LEU A 58 -49.54 -9.45 25.08
N VAL A 59 -48.80 -8.34 24.90
CA VAL A 59 -47.56 -8.31 24.14
C VAL A 59 -46.52 -9.23 24.80
N ASN A 60 -46.32 -9.15 26.12
CA ASN A 60 -45.40 -10.04 26.82
C ASN A 60 -45.78 -11.52 26.67
N HIS A 61 -47.07 -11.87 26.76
CA HIS A 61 -47.52 -13.25 26.54
C HIS A 61 -47.11 -13.79 25.16
N TYR A 62 -47.31 -13.00 24.10
CA TYR A 62 -46.93 -13.41 22.75
C TYR A 62 -45.42 -13.37 22.49
N ILE A 63 -44.67 -12.47 23.13
CA ILE A 63 -43.20 -12.50 23.08
C ILE A 63 -42.68 -13.80 23.70
N VAL A 64 -43.12 -14.16 24.91
CA VAL A 64 -42.72 -15.41 25.57
C VAL A 64 -43.11 -16.62 24.72
N LYS A 65 -44.31 -16.62 24.12
CA LYS A 65 -44.72 -17.69 23.22
C LYS A 65 -43.81 -17.80 21.98
N LEU A 66 -43.37 -16.68 21.41
CA LEU A 66 -42.46 -16.66 20.26
C LEU A 66 -41.02 -17.04 20.65
N GLU A 67 -40.57 -16.72 21.86
CA GLU A 67 -39.31 -17.19 22.46
C GLU A 67 -39.36 -18.72 22.67
N GLU A 68 -40.42 -19.25 23.29
CA GLU A 68 -40.62 -20.70 23.50
C GLU A 68 -40.73 -21.49 22.18
N ALA A 69 -41.28 -20.86 21.14
CA ALA A 69 -41.35 -21.42 19.80
C ALA A 69 -40.04 -21.24 18.99
N ASP A 70 -39.02 -20.64 19.61
CA ASP A 70 -37.69 -20.43 19.06
C ASP A 70 -37.66 -19.56 17.79
N PHE A 71 -38.49 -18.51 17.78
CA PHE A 71 -38.43 -17.45 16.76
C PHE A 71 -37.56 -16.26 17.20
N LEU A 72 -37.44 -16.05 18.51
CA LEU A 72 -36.74 -14.92 19.12
C LEU A 72 -35.57 -15.41 19.98
N ASN A 73 -34.49 -14.62 20.03
CA ASN A 73 -33.39 -14.82 20.96
C ASN A 73 -33.66 -14.15 22.34
N ASP A 74 -32.72 -14.31 23.29
CA ASP A 74 -32.81 -13.74 24.64
C ASP A 74 -32.96 -12.20 24.68
N ASN A 75 -32.57 -11.52 23.60
CA ASN A 75 -32.72 -10.08 23.43
C ASN A 75 -34.04 -9.67 22.75
N ARG A 76 -34.97 -10.62 22.56
CA ARG A 76 -36.25 -10.46 21.85
C ARG A 76 -36.11 -10.05 20.40
N GLN A 77 -34.99 -10.39 19.78
CA GLN A 77 -34.76 -10.17 18.36
C GLN A 77 -35.12 -11.43 17.60
N CYS A 78 -35.69 -11.28 16.40
CA CYS A 78 -35.85 -12.40 15.48
C CYS A 78 -34.48 -13.04 15.21
N HIS A 79 -34.42 -14.37 15.23
CA HIS A 79 -33.20 -15.09 14.88
C HIS A 79 -32.71 -14.70 13.48
N LEU A 80 -31.39 -14.50 13.35
CA LEU A 80 -30.76 -14.05 12.10
C LEU A 80 -31.05 -14.97 10.91
N GLU A 81 -31.29 -16.26 11.16
CA GLU A 81 -31.57 -17.24 10.11
C GLU A 81 -32.95 -17.08 9.45
N ILE A 82 -33.90 -16.38 10.10
CA ILE A 82 -35.29 -16.24 9.63
C ILE A 82 -35.73 -14.78 9.46
N VAL A 83 -34.98 -13.83 10.04
CA VAL A 83 -35.37 -12.42 10.13
C VAL A 83 -35.62 -11.82 8.75
N GLU A 84 -34.77 -12.10 7.77
CA GLU A 84 -34.90 -11.59 6.41
C GLU A 84 -36.00 -12.30 5.62
N THR A 85 -36.21 -13.61 5.85
CA THR A 85 -37.33 -14.34 5.25
C THR A 85 -38.68 -13.76 5.73
N ILE A 86 -38.79 -13.44 7.02
CA ILE A 86 -40.00 -12.80 7.57
C ILE A 86 -40.22 -11.40 7.00
N ALA A 87 -39.14 -10.61 6.84
CA ALA A 87 -39.21 -9.30 6.20
C ALA A 87 -39.69 -9.43 4.73
N ARG A 88 -39.13 -10.36 3.96
CA ARG A 88 -39.55 -10.64 2.58
C ARG A 88 -41.01 -11.09 2.51
N LYS A 89 -41.50 -11.89 3.46
CA LYS A 89 -42.93 -12.22 3.56
C LYS A 89 -43.80 -10.98 3.79
N ALA A 90 -43.35 -10.01 4.60
CA ALA A 90 -44.05 -8.75 4.79
C ALA A 90 -44.06 -7.86 3.53
N VAL A 91 -42.97 -7.89 2.75
CA VAL A 91 -42.90 -7.23 1.42
C VAL A 91 -43.91 -7.86 0.46
N GLN A 92 -43.92 -9.20 0.37
CA GLN A 92 -44.88 -9.94 -0.46
C GLN A 92 -46.34 -9.68 -0.07
N SER A 93 -46.64 -9.54 1.23
CA SER A 93 -47.99 -9.21 1.69
C SER A 93 -48.35 -7.71 1.61
N GLY A 94 -47.45 -6.85 1.14
CA GLY A 94 -47.67 -5.40 1.04
C GLY A 94 -47.79 -4.67 2.39
N THR A 95 -47.32 -5.28 3.49
CA THR A 95 -47.42 -4.70 4.84
C THR A 95 -46.11 -4.04 5.28
N PHE A 96 -44.98 -4.35 4.63
CA PHE A 96 -43.65 -3.90 5.03
C PHE A 96 -43.52 -2.39 5.17
N GLU A 97 -43.84 -1.61 4.13
CA GLU A 97 -43.69 -0.14 4.16
C GLU A 97 -44.51 0.51 5.28
N ARG A 98 -45.76 0.07 5.46
CA ARG A 98 -46.63 0.56 6.54
C ARG A 98 -46.03 0.25 7.90
N PHE A 99 -45.48 -0.95 8.09
CA PHE A 99 -44.86 -1.37 9.34
C PHE A 99 -43.55 -0.63 9.61
N ALA A 100 -42.69 -0.49 8.59
CA ALA A 100 -41.45 0.27 8.64
C ALA A 100 -41.69 1.73 9.03
N ALA A 101 -42.66 2.40 8.40
CA ALA A 101 -43.02 3.78 8.73
C ALA A 101 -43.51 3.93 10.18
N ALA A 102 -44.23 2.94 10.71
CA ALA A 102 -44.65 2.96 12.12
C ALA A 102 -43.47 2.75 13.08
N VAL A 103 -42.54 1.85 12.75
CA VAL A 103 -41.32 1.59 13.52
C VAL A 103 -40.39 2.81 13.52
N GLN A 104 -40.14 3.43 12.36
CA GLN A 104 -39.31 4.64 12.25
C GLN A 104 -39.89 5.81 13.05
N LYS A 105 -41.22 5.95 13.14
CA LYS A 105 -41.88 6.99 13.96
C LYS A 105 -41.73 6.75 15.46
N GLU A 106 -41.82 5.50 15.91
CA GLU A 106 -41.72 5.16 17.33
C GLU A 106 -40.27 5.05 17.83
N ALA A 107 -39.34 4.70 16.94
CA ALA A 107 -37.93 4.55 17.23
C ALA A 107 -37.07 5.22 16.15
N PRO A 108 -37.09 6.56 16.01
CA PRO A 108 -36.36 7.26 14.97
C PRO A 108 -34.86 7.00 15.05
N ALA A 109 -34.22 6.88 13.88
CA ALA A 109 -32.76 6.84 13.79
C ALA A 109 -32.21 8.25 14.06
N SER A 110 -31.28 8.35 15.02
CA SER A 110 -30.50 9.57 15.26
C SER A 110 -29.03 9.21 15.18
N TYR A 111 -28.32 9.78 14.21
CA TYR A 111 -26.89 9.52 14.04
C TYR A 111 -26.02 10.32 15.03
N TYR A 112 -26.59 11.32 15.70
CA TYR A 112 -25.87 12.21 16.61
C TYR A 112 -26.13 11.92 18.09
N TYR A 113 -27.36 11.54 18.47
CA TYR A 113 -27.76 11.44 19.88
C TYR A 113 -28.14 10.01 20.28
N GLY A 114 -27.77 9.62 21.50
CA GLY A 114 -28.13 8.34 22.10
C GLY A 114 -26.95 7.36 22.25
N LYS A 115 -27.23 6.22 22.89
CA LYS A 115 -26.23 5.17 23.13
C LYS A 115 -25.68 4.66 21.79
N TRP A 116 -24.37 4.52 21.70
CA TRP A 116 -23.67 4.09 20.48
C TRP A 116 -24.24 2.78 19.90
N SER A 117 -24.40 1.74 20.73
CA SER A 117 -24.94 0.45 20.29
C SER A 117 -26.35 0.58 19.71
N THR A 118 -27.23 1.37 20.33
CA THR A 118 -28.58 1.64 19.82
C THR A 118 -28.51 2.36 18.47
N ARG A 119 -27.62 3.36 18.31
CA ARG A 119 -27.46 4.06 17.03
C ARG A 119 -27.01 3.12 15.92
N CYS A 120 -26.06 2.23 16.18
CA CYS A 120 -25.59 1.27 15.20
C CYS A 120 -26.67 0.23 14.82
N TRP A 121 -27.42 -0.32 15.78
CA TRP A 121 -28.54 -1.21 15.48
C TRP A 121 -29.64 -0.54 14.66
N ARG A 122 -29.95 0.73 14.96
CA ARG A 122 -30.91 1.52 14.16
C ARG A 122 -30.39 1.81 12.77
N ALA A 123 -29.09 2.09 12.61
CA ALA A 123 -28.52 2.28 11.28
C ALA A 123 -28.64 1.00 10.43
N ILE A 124 -28.43 -0.19 11.01
CA ILE A 124 -28.66 -1.46 10.29
C ILE A 124 -30.14 -1.63 9.95
N ARG A 125 -31.03 -1.28 10.88
CA ARG A 125 -32.47 -1.29 10.62
C ARG A 125 -32.85 -0.37 9.47
N GLU A 126 -32.35 0.86 9.45
CA GLU A 126 -32.58 1.81 8.35
C GLU A 126 -32.03 1.27 7.03
N LEU A 127 -30.83 0.71 7.03
CA LEU A 127 -30.27 0.04 5.85
C LEU A 127 -31.18 -1.08 5.35
N ARG A 128 -31.70 -1.92 6.25
CA ARG A 128 -32.67 -2.99 5.92
C ARG A 128 -33.94 -2.42 5.31
N ILE A 129 -34.51 -1.39 5.93
CA ILE A 129 -35.71 -0.71 5.42
C ILE A 129 -35.42 -0.17 4.03
N GLY A 130 -34.34 0.60 3.85
CA GLY A 130 -33.94 1.16 2.56
C GLY A 130 -33.74 0.09 1.49
N ILE A 131 -33.17 -1.08 1.82
CA ILE A 131 -33.04 -2.19 0.87
C ILE A 131 -34.40 -2.74 0.43
N TYR A 132 -35.31 -2.97 1.38
CA TYR A 132 -36.63 -3.52 1.07
C TYR A 132 -37.58 -2.53 0.41
N THR A 133 -37.40 -1.22 0.64
CA THR A 133 -38.15 -0.14 0.00
C THR A 133 -37.44 0.44 -1.23
N GLN A 134 -36.24 -0.04 -1.55
CA GLN A 134 -35.38 0.43 -2.65
C GLN A 134 -35.07 1.94 -2.57
N ASP A 135 -34.94 2.47 -1.35
CA ASP A 135 -34.66 3.88 -1.09
C ASP A 135 -33.15 4.10 -0.90
N PHE A 136 -32.50 4.59 -1.95
CA PHE A 136 -31.05 4.86 -1.97
C PHE A 136 -30.61 5.94 -0.98
N GLU A 137 -31.47 6.91 -0.65
CA GLU A 137 -31.09 7.97 0.30
C GLU A 137 -30.96 7.41 1.71
N ILE A 138 -31.89 6.53 2.11
CA ILE A 138 -31.81 5.82 3.39
C ILE A 138 -30.58 4.90 3.43
N ILE A 139 -30.32 4.16 2.33
CA ILE A 139 -29.17 3.26 2.22
C ILE A 139 -27.86 4.03 2.37
N ASP A 140 -27.65 5.10 1.61
CA ASP A 140 -26.41 5.89 1.62
C ASP A 140 -26.16 6.52 3.00
N GLN A 141 -27.19 7.10 3.63
CA GLN A 141 -27.06 7.65 4.98
C GLN A 141 -26.69 6.59 6.02
N ALA A 142 -27.34 5.42 5.96
CA ALA A 142 -27.06 4.32 6.88
C ALA A 142 -25.66 3.75 6.68
N LEU A 143 -25.23 3.52 5.44
CA LEU A 143 -23.89 3.02 5.12
C LEU A 143 -22.79 3.98 5.59
N ARG A 144 -22.90 5.28 5.28
CA ARG A 144 -21.93 6.28 5.73
C ARG A 144 -21.76 6.28 7.25
N PHE A 145 -22.86 6.14 7.99
CA PHE A 145 -22.80 6.06 9.45
C PHE A 145 -22.17 4.75 9.94
N LEU A 146 -22.56 3.62 9.34
CA LEU A 146 -22.03 2.31 9.72
C LEU A 146 -20.52 2.21 9.48
N ASP A 147 -20.06 2.63 8.31
CA ASP A 147 -18.65 2.56 7.91
C ASP A 147 -17.76 3.49 8.74
N SER A 148 -18.30 4.62 9.20
CA SER A 148 -17.52 5.62 9.95
C SER A 148 -17.58 5.46 11.48
N GLN A 149 -18.66 4.92 12.03
CA GLN A 149 -18.92 4.94 13.48
C GLN A 149 -19.17 3.57 14.09
N CYS A 150 -19.42 2.52 13.30
CA CYS A 150 -19.90 1.22 13.81
C CYS A 150 -18.98 0.05 13.45
N VAL A 151 -17.71 0.31 13.12
CA VAL A 151 -16.71 -0.72 12.78
C VAL A 151 -16.52 -1.74 13.90
N ASP A 152 -16.63 -1.32 15.17
CA ASP A 152 -16.46 -2.17 16.35
C ASP A 152 -17.71 -2.98 16.74
N LEU A 153 -18.80 -2.88 15.97
CA LEU A 153 -20.01 -3.62 16.28
C LEU A 153 -19.78 -5.12 16.00
N PRO A 154 -20.09 -6.03 16.94
CA PRO A 154 -19.77 -7.46 16.81
C PRO A 154 -20.76 -8.17 15.88
N ILE A 155 -20.70 -7.88 14.58
CA ILE A 155 -21.48 -8.55 13.54
C ILE A 155 -20.53 -9.39 12.70
N SER A 156 -20.95 -10.63 12.41
CA SER A 156 -20.12 -11.59 11.65
C SER A 156 -19.90 -11.18 10.19
N LEU A 157 -20.83 -10.43 9.59
CA LEU A 157 -20.77 -9.99 8.20
C LEU A 157 -21.16 -8.52 8.09
N PRO A 158 -20.65 -7.78 7.09
CA PRO A 158 -21.17 -6.45 6.80
C PRO A 158 -22.69 -6.50 6.60
N PRO A 159 -23.44 -5.49 7.08
CA PRO A 159 -24.90 -5.51 7.06
C PRO A 159 -25.52 -5.84 5.70
N VAL A 160 -25.06 -5.22 4.60
CA VAL A 160 -25.55 -5.52 3.24
C VAL A 160 -25.38 -7.00 2.91
N VAL A 161 -24.18 -7.55 3.16
CA VAL A 161 -23.88 -8.97 2.88
C VAL A 161 -24.78 -9.88 3.70
N GLN A 162 -24.97 -9.58 4.98
CA GLN A 162 -25.82 -10.37 5.87
C GLN A 162 -27.29 -10.41 5.39
N ILE A 163 -27.86 -9.25 5.06
CA ILE A 163 -29.28 -9.10 4.68
C ILE A 163 -29.59 -9.92 3.42
N ILE A 164 -28.64 -9.97 2.49
CA ILE A 164 -28.83 -10.67 1.22
C ILE A 164 -28.49 -12.15 1.32
N THR A 165 -27.43 -12.53 2.05
CA THR A 165 -26.89 -13.91 2.02
C THR A 165 -27.43 -14.83 3.11
N LYS A 166 -28.16 -14.32 4.12
CA LYS A 166 -28.66 -15.14 5.24
C LYS A 166 -30.20 -15.12 5.38
N PRO A 167 -30.93 -15.98 4.65
CA PRO A 167 -30.50 -16.74 3.47
C PRO A 167 -30.64 -15.92 2.19
N PHE A 168 -29.95 -16.34 1.12
CA PHE A 168 -30.21 -15.81 -0.22
C PHE A 168 -31.53 -16.32 -0.77
N ASP A 169 -32.30 -15.43 -1.40
CA ASP A 169 -33.57 -15.75 -2.05
C ASP A 169 -33.50 -15.27 -3.51
N PRO A 170 -33.17 -16.18 -4.46
CA PRO A 170 -33.05 -15.85 -5.87
C PRO A 170 -34.34 -15.31 -6.50
N GLN A 171 -35.51 -15.72 -6.00
CA GLN A 171 -36.80 -15.31 -6.57
C GLN A 171 -37.11 -13.86 -6.20
N TRP A 172 -36.97 -13.52 -4.92
CA TRP A 172 -37.08 -12.15 -4.46
C TRP A 172 -36.01 -11.26 -5.10
N PHE A 173 -34.76 -11.72 -5.15
CA PHE A 173 -33.65 -10.93 -5.69
C PHE A 173 -33.85 -10.58 -7.17
N ARG A 174 -34.36 -11.51 -7.98
CA ARG A 174 -34.71 -11.28 -9.39
C ARG A 174 -35.81 -10.23 -9.58
N SER A 175 -36.66 -10.00 -8.58
CA SER A 175 -37.73 -8.98 -8.64
C SER A 175 -37.22 -7.55 -8.48
N LEU A 176 -35.98 -7.37 -8.05
CA LEU A 176 -35.36 -6.05 -7.85
C LEU A 176 -34.92 -5.45 -9.19
N PRO A 177 -34.86 -4.11 -9.33
CA PRO A 177 -34.31 -3.47 -10.51
C PRO A 177 -32.85 -3.90 -10.78
N PRO A 178 -32.42 -3.98 -12.04
CA PRO A 178 -31.07 -4.46 -12.39
C PRO A 178 -29.94 -3.65 -11.73
N SER A 179 -30.05 -2.33 -11.71
CA SER A 179 -29.09 -1.45 -11.04
C SER A 179 -28.98 -1.74 -9.54
N PHE A 180 -30.09 -2.10 -8.90
CA PHE A 180 -30.15 -2.46 -7.49
C PHE A 180 -29.55 -3.85 -7.23
N GLN A 181 -29.83 -4.81 -8.11
CA GLN A 181 -29.18 -6.12 -8.08
C GLN A 181 -27.66 -5.98 -8.20
N PHE A 182 -27.18 -5.18 -9.16
CA PHE A 182 -25.74 -4.93 -9.35
C PHE A 182 -25.11 -4.30 -8.11
N PHE A 183 -25.74 -3.25 -7.54
CA PHE A 183 -25.28 -2.61 -6.31
C PHE A 183 -25.07 -3.62 -5.18
N LEU A 184 -26.07 -4.47 -4.91
CA LEU A 184 -26.01 -5.47 -3.83
C LEU A 184 -24.98 -6.57 -4.11
N LEU A 185 -24.94 -7.10 -5.34
CA LEU A 185 -23.96 -8.13 -5.72
C LEU A 185 -22.53 -7.59 -5.64
N ASN A 186 -22.30 -6.36 -6.08
CA ASN A 186 -20.99 -5.72 -6.00
C ASN A 186 -20.51 -5.62 -4.54
N HIS A 187 -21.37 -5.21 -3.61
CA HIS A 187 -21.03 -5.21 -2.18
C HIS A 187 -20.65 -6.59 -1.64
N ILE A 188 -21.37 -7.64 -2.06
CA ILE A 188 -21.10 -9.02 -1.62
C ILE A 188 -19.77 -9.51 -2.19
N ILE A 189 -19.55 -9.33 -3.50
CA ILE A 189 -18.35 -9.80 -4.18
C ILE A 189 -17.10 -9.06 -3.70
N LEU A 190 -17.16 -7.74 -3.47
CA LEU A 190 -16.04 -7.00 -2.90
C LEU A 190 -15.71 -7.47 -1.48
N HIS A 191 -16.71 -7.75 -0.64
CA HIS A 191 -16.47 -8.33 0.69
C HIS A 191 -15.87 -9.74 0.59
N ALA A 192 -16.41 -10.58 -0.28
CA ALA A 192 -15.93 -11.93 -0.58
C ALA A 192 -14.44 -11.90 -0.96
N GLN A 193 -14.06 -11.01 -1.88
CA GLN A 193 -12.68 -10.82 -2.34
C GLN A 193 -11.77 -10.25 -1.24
N ARG A 194 -12.22 -9.21 -0.51
CA ARG A 194 -11.46 -8.60 0.57
C ARG A 194 -11.11 -9.61 1.67
N ARG A 195 -12.02 -10.54 1.97
CA ARG A 195 -11.91 -11.48 3.10
C ARG A 195 -11.63 -12.91 2.69
N LEU A 196 -11.58 -13.24 1.40
CA LEU A 196 -11.54 -14.60 0.86
C LEU A 196 -12.68 -15.47 1.43
N GLU A 197 -13.91 -15.00 1.32
CA GLU A 197 -15.11 -15.73 1.74
C GLU A 197 -15.92 -16.15 0.51
N SER A 198 -16.40 -17.39 0.48
CA SER A 198 -17.21 -17.87 -0.64
C SER A 198 -18.70 -17.70 -0.37
N PHE A 199 -19.43 -17.25 -1.39
CA PHE A 199 -20.89 -17.22 -1.42
C PHE A 199 -21.39 -17.98 -2.67
N PRO A 200 -21.37 -19.34 -2.68
CA PRO A 200 -21.64 -20.13 -3.87
C PRO A 200 -23.01 -19.85 -4.51
N GLU A 201 -24.03 -19.59 -3.69
CA GLU A 201 -25.38 -19.25 -4.16
C GLU A 201 -25.38 -17.93 -4.96
N ILE A 202 -24.52 -16.98 -4.59
CA ILE A 202 -24.37 -15.69 -5.28
C ILE A 202 -23.60 -15.88 -6.59
N THR A 203 -22.49 -16.62 -6.57
CA THR A 203 -21.75 -16.93 -7.79
C THR A 203 -22.60 -17.69 -8.79
N ALA A 204 -23.32 -18.72 -8.34
CA ALA A 204 -24.23 -19.50 -9.18
C ALA A 204 -25.38 -18.65 -9.76
N TYR A 205 -25.87 -17.66 -9.00
CA TYR A 205 -26.88 -16.71 -9.50
C TYR A 205 -26.34 -15.86 -10.65
N ILE A 206 -25.10 -15.36 -10.54
CA ILE A 206 -24.46 -14.53 -11.58
C ILE A 206 -24.08 -15.39 -12.81
N GLU A 207 -23.58 -16.61 -12.59
CA GLU A 207 -23.24 -17.57 -13.66
C GLU A 207 -24.46 -17.97 -14.51
N ASN A 208 -25.65 -18.03 -13.90
CA ASN A 208 -26.86 -18.46 -14.59
C ASN A 208 -27.47 -17.33 -15.43
N GLN A 209 -27.12 -17.32 -16.72
CA GLN A 209 -27.61 -16.35 -17.72
C GLN A 209 -29.14 -16.24 -17.80
N SER A 210 -29.89 -17.29 -17.43
CA SER A 210 -31.37 -17.25 -17.45
C SER A 210 -31.97 -16.20 -16.50
N HIS A 211 -31.20 -15.71 -15.51
CA HIS A 211 -31.64 -14.63 -14.64
C HIS A 211 -31.63 -13.25 -15.31
N PHE A 212 -30.90 -13.10 -16.42
CA PHE A 212 -30.61 -11.82 -17.05
C PHE A 212 -31.17 -11.71 -18.48
N THR A 213 -32.02 -12.65 -18.91
CA THR A 213 -32.56 -12.70 -20.28
C THR A 213 -33.36 -11.47 -20.70
N ASN A 214 -33.81 -10.67 -19.73
CA ASN A 214 -34.59 -9.46 -19.97
C ASN A 214 -33.73 -8.20 -20.07
N LEU A 215 -32.41 -8.32 -19.86
CA LEU A 215 -31.44 -7.22 -19.98
C LEU A 215 -30.89 -7.19 -21.39
N ASP A 216 -30.57 -5.99 -21.88
CA ASP A 216 -29.74 -5.87 -23.07
C ASP A 216 -28.25 -6.16 -22.76
N GLU A 217 -27.42 -6.15 -23.80
CA GLU A 217 -25.98 -6.46 -23.66
C GLU A 217 -25.25 -5.45 -22.77
N ASP A 218 -25.62 -4.17 -22.82
CA ASP A 218 -24.97 -3.11 -22.05
C ASP A 218 -25.38 -3.16 -20.57
N GLU A 219 -26.64 -3.50 -20.28
CA GLU A 219 -27.15 -3.72 -18.93
C GLU A 219 -26.60 -4.99 -18.28
N TYR A 220 -26.33 -6.04 -19.07
CA TYR A 220 -25.78 -7.30 -18.56
C TYR A 220 -24.25 -7.25 -18.36
N LEU A 221 -23.55 -6.43 -19.15
CA LEU A 221 -22.08 -6.30 -19.14
C LEU A 221 -21.46 -6.10 -17.73
N PRO A 222 -22.01 -5.25 -16.83
CA PRO A 222 -21.46 -5.09 -15.48
C PRO A 222 -21.47 -6.38 -14.65
N PHE A 223 -22.51 -7.21 -14.78
CA PHE A 223 -22.60 -8.49 -14.07
C PHE A 223 -21.55 -9.49 -14.59
N GLN A 224 -21.33 -9.50 -15.91
CA GLN A 224 -20.28 -10.32 -16.53
C GLN A 224 -18.89 -9.87 -16.07
N ARG A 225 -18.64 -8.56 -15.95
CA ARG A 225 -17.37 -8.02 -15.42
C ARG A 225 -17.17 -8.36 -13.95
N LEU A 226 -18.24 -8.35 -13.15
CA LEU A 226 -18.18 -8.77 -11.74
C LEU A 226 -17.77 -10.24 -11.62
N LEU A 227 -18.34 -11.11 -12.46
CA LEU A 227 -17.99 -12.53 -12.53
C LEU A 227 -16.55 -12.75 -13.02
N LEU A 228 -16.11 -12.00 -14.04
CA LEU A 228 -14.73 -12.03 -14.53
C LEU A 228 -13.73 -11.74 -13.41
N THR A 229 -13.94 -10.66 -12.65
CA THR A 229 -13.06 -10.32 -11.52
C THR A 229 -13.07 -11.42 -10.46
N GLN A 230 -14.22 -12.04 -10.18
CA GLN A 230 -14.28 -13.17 -9.26
C GLN A 230 -13.45 -14.37 -9.75
N TYR A 231 -13.52 -14.71 -11.04
CA TYR A 231 -12.67 -15.77 -11.61
C TYR A 231 -11.18 -15.46 -11.53
N LEU A 232 -10.78 -14.20 -11.74
CA LEU A 232 -9.38 -13.79 -11.56
C LEU A 232 -8.91 -13.98 -10.10
N PHE A 233 -9.73 -13.63 -9.11
CA PHE A 233 -9.41 -13.89 -7.70
C PHE A 233 -9.36 -15.39 -7.37
N GLN A 234 -10.21 -16.20 -8.03
CA GLN A 234 -10.18 -17.66 -7.91
C GLN A 234 -9.00 -18.29 -8.68
N GLY A 235 -8.35 -17.52 -9.57
CA GLY A 235 -7.31 -18.01 -10.47
C GLY A 235 -7.85 -18.95 -11.55
N ASP A 236 -9.16 -18.94 -11.83
CA ASP A 236 -9.79 -19.76 -12.86
C ASP A 236 -9.63 -19.08 -14.24
N CYS A 237 -8.40 -19.14 -14.76
CA CYS A 237 -8.02 -18.54 -16.04
C CYS A 237 -8.85 -19.06 -17.21
N ASP A 238 -9.33 -20.31 -17.14
CA ASP A 238 -10.09 -20.94 -18.22
C ASP A 238 -11.52 -20.43 -18.25
N LYS A 239 -12.22 -20.36 -17.10
CA LYS A 239 -13.53 -19.70 -17.04
C LYS A 239 -13.45 -18.23 -17.41
N ALA A 240 -12.40 -17.52 -16.98
CA ALA A 240 -12.18 -16.12 -17.35
C ALA A 240 -11.99 -15.98 -18.88
N SER A 241 -11.18 -16.84 -19.49
CA SER A 241 -10.94 -16.85 -20.94
C SER A 241 -12.20 -17.19 -21.74
N ASP A 242 -12.96 -18.20 -21.31
CA ASP A 242 -14.24 -18.59 -21.91
C ASP A 242 -15.24 -17.42 -21.87
N LEU A 243 -15.35 -16.74 -20.73
CA LEU A 243 -16.21 -15.58 -20.58
C LEU A 243 -15.82 -14.44 -21.54
N LEU A 244 -14.53 -14.13 -21.65
CA LEU A 244 -14.02 -13.13 -22.59
C LEU A 244 -14.26 -13.51 -24.06
N SER A 245 -14.20 -14.81 -24.39
CA SER A 245 -14.44 -15.29 -25.75
C SER A 245 -15.90 -15.14 -26.20
N LYS A 246 -16.83 -15.21 -25.24
CA LYS A 246 -18.27 -15.06 -25.50
C LYS A 246 -18.68 -13.62 -25.77
N ASN A 247 -18.02 -12.66 -25.11
CA ASN A 247 -18.24 -11.23 -25.34
C ASN A 247 -16.96 -10.44 -25.09
N VAL A 248 -16.35 -9.95 -26.17
CA VAL A 248 -15.09 -9.20 -26.13
C VAL A 248 -15.21 -7.91 -25.31
N ASN A 249 -16.40 -7.29 -25.26
CA ASN A 249 -16.64 -6.05 -24.52
C ASN A 249 -16.47 -6.22 -23.01
N ILE A 250 -16.60 -7.44 -22.49
CA ILE A 250 -16.35 -7.75 -21.07
C ILE A 250 -14.91 -7.35 -20.71
N GLY A 251 -13.94 -7.72 -21.55
CA GLY A 251 -12.52 -7.48 -21.30
C GLY A 251 -11.99 -6.13 -21.78
N LEU A 252 -12.73 -5.42 -22.64
CA LEU A 252 -12.28 -4.18 -23.27
C LEU A 252 -11.80 -3.16 -22.23
N ALA A 253 -10.52 -2.76 -22.33
CA ALA A 253 -9.90 -1.74 -21.49
C ALA A 253 -9.92 -2.06 -19.97
N THR A 254 -9.99 -3.34 -19.60
CA THR A 254 -10.01 -3.78 -18.20
C THR A 254 -8.65 -4.26 -17.69
N GLY A 255 -7.71 -4.58 -18.59
CA GLY A 255 -6.44 -5.22 -18.23
C GLY A 255 -6.58 -6.73 -17.94
N SER A 256 -7.77 -7.30 -18.09
CA SER A 256 -8.04 -8.70 -17.73
C SER A 256 -7.31 -9.70 -18.64
N ARG A 257 -7.15 -9.38 -19.94
CA ARG A 257 -6.39 -10.22 -20.88
C ARG A 257 -4.92 -10.30 -20.48
N GLY A 258 -4.31 -9.15 -20.18
CA GLY A 258 -2.93 -9.08 -19.68
C GLY A 258 -2.77 -9.81 -18.35
N THR A 259 -3.75 -9.70 -17.45
CA THR A 259 -3.75 -10.39 -16.15
C THR A 259 -3.78 -11.92 -16.32
N ILE A 260 -4.61 -12.45 -17.23
CA ILE A 260 -4.67 -13.90 -17.52
C ILE A 260 -3.34 -14.39 -18.11
N ALA A 261 -2.76 -13.65 -19.07
CA ALA A 261 -1.46 -14.00 -19.63
C ALA A 261 -0.36 -13.97 -18.56
N PHE A 262 -0.39 -13.00 -17.66
CA PHE A 262 0.52 -12.91 -16.53
C PHE A 262 0.40 -14.12 -15.60
N PHE A 263 -0.83 -14.52 -15.25
CA PHE A 263 -1.08 -15.71 -14.43
C PHE A 263 -0.59 -17.01 -15.07
N ARG A 264 -0.51 -17.07 -16.40
CA ARG A 264 0.03 -18.22 -17.13
C ARG A 264 1.56 -18.18 -17.32
N GLY A 265 2.24 -17.15 -16.80
CA GLY A 265 3.69 -16.97 -16.96
C GLY A 265 4.11 -16.36 -18.31
N ASN A 266 3.16 -15.95 -19.14
CA ASN A 266 3.44 -15.32 -20.44
C ASN A 266 3.69 -13.81 -20.27
N TYR A 267 4.79 -13.43 -19.60
CA TYR A 267 5.02 -12.03 -19.19
C TYR A 267 5.17 -11.04 -20.34
N GLU A 268 5.83 -11.42 -21.44
CA GLU A 268 5.97 -10.55 -22.63
C GLU A 268 4.61 -10.29 -23.29
N GLU A 269 3.79 -11.34 -23.42
CA GLU A 269 2.43 -11.24 -23.94
C GLU A 269 1.56 -10.39 -23.01
N ALA A 270 1.67 -10.61 -21.70
CA ALA A 270 0.95 -9.82 -20.70
C ALA A 270 1.25 -8.33 -20.81
N ALA A 271 2.53 -7.95 -20.93
CA ALA A 271 2.95 -6.56 -21.09
C ALA A 271 2.34 -5.92 -22.34
N ALA A 272 2.36 -6.62 -23.48
CA ALA A 272 1.77 -6.14 -24.72
C ALA A 272 0.24 -5.95 -24.61
N LEU A 273 -0.46 -6.91 -23.99
CA LEU A 273 -1.91 -6.86 -23.77
C LEU A 273 -2.30 -5.73 -22.81
N PHE A 274 -1.52 -5.49 -21.76
CA PHE A 274 -1.76 -4.35 -20.87
C PHE A 274 -1.58 -3.01 -21.59
N GLN A 275 -0.58 -2.88 -22.47
CA GLN A 275 -0.38 -1.66 -23.26
C GLN A 275 -1.54 -1.41 -24.24
N GLU A 276 -2.05 -2.46 -24.89
CA GLU A 276 -3.22 -2.41 -25.76
C GLU A 276 -4.46 -1.91 -24.99
N ASP A 277 -4.77 -2.54 -23.85
CA ASP A 277 -5.92 -2.17 -23.03
C ASP A 277 -5.77 -0.77 -22.41
N LEU A 278 -4.55 -0.36 -22.04
CA LEU A 278 -4.29 0.98 -21.50
C LEU A 278 -4.51 2.06 -22.57
N ALA A 279 -4.08 1.80 -23.82
CA ALA A 279 -4.34 2.69 -24.95
C ALA A 279 -5.84 2.81 -25.25
N ALA A 280 -6.57 1.68 -25.21
CA ALA A 280 -8.02 1.69 -25.33
C ALA A 280 -8.68 2.50 -24.20
N LEU A 281 -8.22 2.32 -22.95
CA LEU A 281 -8.73 3.05 -21.79
C LEU A 281 -8.51 4.57 -21.91
N ARG A 282 -7.35 5.00 -22.41
CA ARG A 282 -7.06 6.42 -22.71
C ARG A 282 -7.97 6.97 -23.80
N SER A 283 -8.20 6.19 -24.86
CA SER A 283 -9.09 6.59 -25.95
C SER A 283 -10.54 6.76 -25.49
N ILE A 284 -11.03 5.86 -24.62
CA ILE A 284 -12.39 5.90 -24.08
C ILE A 284 -12.57 7.10 -23.13
N ASN A 285 -11.62 7.32 -22.21
CA ASN A 285 -11.71 8.40 -21.23
C ASN A 285 -11.22 9.77 -21.75
N GLN A 286 -10.64 9.81 -22.95
CA GLN A 286 -10.08 11.01 -23.58
C GLN A 286 -9.03 11.71 -22.70
N THR A 287 -8.23 10.93 -21.97
CA THR A 287 -7.19 11.43 -21.05
C THR A 287 -6.02 10.46 -20.98
N GLU A 288 -4.82 11.00 -20.74
CA GLU A 288 -3.60 10.22 -20.50
C GLU A 288 -3.50 9.69 -19.06
N ILE A 289 -4.29 10.27 -18.15
CA ILE A 289 -4.32 9.91 -16.72
C ILE A 289 -5.40 8.84 -16.53
N VAL A 290 -5.03 7.58 -16.77
CA VAL A 290 -5.89 6.41 -16.58
C VAL A 290 -5.14 5.31 -15.85
N ALA A 291 -5.87 4.47 -15.12
CA ALA A 291 -5.38 3.26 -14.50
C ALA A 291 -6.48 2.20 -14.50
N PHE A 292 -6.11 0.92 -14.50
CA PHE A 292 -7.07 -0.18 -14.39
C PHE A 292 -7.66 -0.22 -12.97
N VAL A 293 -8.98 -0.40 -12.90
CA VAL A 293 -9.71 -0.58 -11.63
C VAL A 293 -9.51 -2.01 -11.14
N GLY A 294 -9.28 -2.18 -9.83
CA GLY A 294 -9.15 -3.50 -9.21
C GLY A 294 -7.74 -4.09 -9.27
N ILE A 295 -7.64 -5.39 -8.97
CA ILE A 295 -6.36 -6.13 -8.88
C ILE A 295 -5.57 -6.14 -10.20
N GLN A 296 -6.25 -5.99 -11.35
CA GLN A 296 -5.62 -5.95 -12.68
C GLN A 296 -4.55 -4.84 -12.78
N GLY A 297 -4.79 -3.69 -12.14
CA GLY A 297 -3.83 -2.58 -12.15
C GLY A 297 -2.54 -2.90 -11.39
N LEU A 298 -2.61 -3.74 -10.35
CA LEU A 298 -1.42 -4.20 -9.62
C LEU A 298 -0.57 -5.13 -10.50
N PHE A 299 -1.20 -6.02 -11.29
CA PHE A 299 -0.48 -6.89 -12.21
C PHE A 299 0.11 -6.15 -13.41
N HIS A 300 -0.55 -5.10 -13.89
CA HIS A 300 0.04 -4.18 -14.87
C HIS A 300 1.32 -3.53 -14.34
N VAL A 301 1.30 -3.04 -13.09
CA VAL A 301 2.49 -2.47 -12.44
C VAL A 301 3.59 -3.53 -12.26
N LEU A 302 3.26 -4.74 -11.82
CA LEU A 302 4.23 -5.83 -11.69
C LEU A 302 4.86 -6.23 -13.03
N SER A 303 4.06 -6.28 -14.10
CA SER A 303 4.56 -6.56 -15.46
C SER A 303 5.59 -5.52 -15.91
N ALA A 304 5.39 -4.25 -15.58
CA ALA A 304 6.37 -3.20 -15.84
C ALA A 304 7.58 -3.27 -14.90
N ALA A 305 7.39 -3.63 -13.62
CA ALA A 305 8.47 -3.69 -12.63
C ALA A 305 9.45 -4.85 -12.82
N ALA A 306 9.01 -5.94 -13.46
CA ALA A 306 9.85 -7.08 -13.81
C ALA A 306 10.71 -6.88 -15.08
N SER A 307 10.56 -5.74 -15.76
CA SER A 307 11.22 -5.44 -17.03
C SER A 307 12.46 -4.52 -16.84
N THR A 308 12.86 -3.75 -17.86
CA THR A 308 14.09 -2.93 -17.88
C THR A 308 14.07 -1.71 -16.92
N GLU A 309 15.20 -1.01 -16.74
CA GLU A 309 15.24 0.19 -15.87
C GLU A 309 14.24 1.29 -16.32
N ASP A 310 14.09 1.50 -17.64
CA ASP A 310 13.11 2.46 -18.19
C ASP A 310 11.64 2.11 -17.85
N SER A 311 11.33 0.84 -17.56
CA SER A 311 9.98 0.43 -17.20
C SER A 311 9.67 0.63 -15.71
N LEU A 312 10.69 0.80 -14.85
CA LEU A 312 10.49 1.12 -13.43
C LEU A 312 9.94 2.53 -13.23
N GLU A 313 10.41 3.52 -13.98
CA GLU A 313 9.85 4.88 -13.95
C GLU A 313 8.38 4.89 -14.41
N GLN A 314 8.07 4.08 -15.43
CA GLN A 314 6.70 3.91 -15.90
C GLN A 314 5.81 3.26 -14.83
N ALA A 315 6.31 2.21 -14.16
CA ALA A 315 5.62 1.57 -13.04
C ALA A 315 5.35 2.56 -11.89
N ALA A 316 6.35 3.34 -11.47
CA ALA A 316 6.20 4.38 -10.45
C ALA A 316 5.12 5.41 -10.84
N ARG A 317 5.15 5.90 -12.09
CA ARG A 317 4.14 6.83 -12.61
C ARG A 317 2.74 6.20 -12.59
N GLN A 318 2.59 4.95 -12.99
CA GLN A 318 1.30 4.26 -12.98
C GLN A 318 0.75 4.09 -11.55
N ILE A 319 1.61 3.80 -10.57
CA ILE A 319 1.21 3.75 -9.16
C ILE A 319 0.71 5.12 -8.69
N THR A 320 1.41 6.21 -8.99
CA THR A 320 0.97 7.56 -8.62
C THR A 320 -0.40 7.89 -9.21
N ILE A 321 -0.62 7.54 -10.48
CA ILE A 321 -1.92 7.71 -11.14
C ILE A 321 -3.00 6.90 -10.41
N ALA A 322 -2.77 5.61 -10.18
CA ALA A 322 -3.73 4.74 -9.51
C ALA A 322 -4.09 5.22 -8.09
N LEU A 323 -3.10 5.63 -7.29
CA LEU A 323 -3.32 6.18 -5.95
C LEU A 323 -4.14 7.48 -5.98
N SER A 324 -3.98 8.31 -7.02
CA SER A 324 -4.76 9.54 -7.18
C SER A 324 -6.21 9.30 -7.64
N LEU A 325 -6.43 8.26 -8.46
CA LEU A 325 -7.76 7.95 -8.99
C LEU A 325 -8.59 7.10 -8.02
N PHE A 326 -7.94 6.32 -7.15
CA PHE A 326 -8.58 5.27 -6.34
C PHE A 326 -8.28 5.39 -4.83
N GLU A 327 -8.35 6.60 -4.27
CA GLU A 327 -7.98 6.95 -2.88
C GLU A 327 -8.67 6.13 -1.75
N LYS A 328 -9.72 5.36 -2.06
CA LYS A 328 -10.47 4.53 -1.08
C LYS A 328 -10.65 3.08 -1.54
N SER A 329 -9.84 2.65 -2.50
CA SER A 329 -9.87 1.28 -3.03
C SER A 329 -9.20 0.29 -2.08
N ASP A 330 -9.56 -0.99 -2.19
CA ASP A 330 -8.94 -2.06 -1.40
C ASP A 330 -7.48 -2.32 -1.82
N GLU A 331 -7.11 -1.91 -3.02
CA GLU A 331 -5.79 -2.04 -3.63
C GLU A 331 -4.82 -0.92 -3.21
N GLN A 332 -5.31 0.17 -2.62
CA GLN A 332 -4.49 1.34 -2.26
C GLN A 332 -3.26 0.94 -1.45
N GLN A 333 -3.42 0.11 -0.43
CA GLN A 333 -2.32 -0.34 0.41
C GLN A 333 -1.32 -1.22 -0.36
N ALA A 334 -1.81 -2.06 -1.29
CA ALA A 334 -0.96 -2.86 -2.16
C ALA A 334 -0.13 -1.99 -3.12
N TYR A 335 -0.72 -0.92 -3.66
CA TYR A 335 0.02 0.07 -4.45
C TYR A 335 1.10 0.77 -3.63
N LEU A 336 0.84 1.10 -2.36
CA LEU A 336 1.85 1.69 -1.48
C LEU A 336 3.02 0.74 -1.21
N TYR A 337 2.75 -0.56 -1.02
CA TYR A 337 3.81 -1.56 -0.89
C TYR A 337 4.65 -1.66 -2.17
N LEU A 338 4.01 -1.76 -3.34
CA LEU A 338 4.73 -1.76 -4.63
C LEU A 338 5.52 -0.47 -4.87
N HIS A 339 5.00 0.68 -4.44
CA HIS A 339 5.72 1.95 -4.52
C HIS A 339 7.03 1.90 -3.73
N ASN A 340 6.99 1.38 -2.50
CA ASN A 340 8.18 1.22 -1.66
C ASN A 340 9.23 0.31 -2.31
N LEU A 341 8.81 -0.79 -2.95
CA LEU A 341 9.70 -1.66 -3.73
C LEU A 341 10.36 -0.93 -4.90
N ILE A 342 9.57 -0.23 -5.72
CA ILE A 342 10.08 0.45 -6.92
C ILE A 342 11.00 1.62 -6.53
N GLU A 343 10.64 2.40 -5.51
CA GLU A 343 11.48 3.47 -4.98
C GLU A 343 12.82 2.95 -4.44
N SER A 344 12.81 1.82 -3.72
CA SER A 344 14.03 1.18 -3.24
C SER A 344 14.96 0.80 -4.39
N ARG A 345 14.41 0.32 -5.52
CA ARG A 345 15.17 -0.08 -6.71
C ARG A 345 15.69 1.10 -7.51
N LEU A 346 14.87 2.14 -7.71
CA LEU A 346 15.26 3.34 -8.45
C LEU A 346 16.34 4.15 -7.72
N HIS A 347 16.22 4.29 -6.40
CA HIS A 347 17.02 5.27 -5.67
C HIS A 347 18.21 4.69 -4.89
N GLN A 348 18.32 3.36 -4.67
CA GLN A 348 19.42 2.61 -4.00
C GLN A 348 19.99 3.20 -2.68
N LYS A 349 19.43 4.31 -2.17
CA LYS A 349 19.96 5.15 -1.10
C LYS A 349 19.00 5.27 0.08
N ASN A 350 17.75 4.87 -0.11
CA ASN A 350 16.74 4.89 0.95
C ASN A 350 16.64 3.50 1.55
N GLN A 351 16.66 3.42 2.89
CA GLN A 351 16.22 2.21 3.56
C GLN A 351 14.74 2.00 3.21
N PRO A 352 14.36 0.80 2.69
CA PRO A 352 12.97 0.51 2.41
C PRO A 352 12.16 0.71 3.69
N GLN A 353 10.97 1.30 3.56
CA GLN A 353 10.08 1.42 4.72
C GLN A 353 9.67 0.02 5.17
N GLU A 354 9.56 -0.17 6.49
CA GLU A 354 9.07 -1.40 7.08
C GLU A 354 7.63 -1.67 6.62
N ILE A 355 7.36 -2.92 6.23
CA ILE A 355 6.03 -3.32 5.76
C ILE A 355 5.19 -3.70 6.98
N VAL A 356 4.38 -2.75 7.42
CA VAL A 356 3.47 -2.96 8.54
C VAL A 356 2.08 -3.35 8.02
N LEU A 357 1.57 -4.49 8.48
CA LEU A 357 0.18 -4.89 8.32
C LEU A 357 -0.62 -4.35 9.50
N ALA A 358 -1.49 -3.37 9.27
CA ALA A 358 -2.32 -2.80 10.33
C ALA A 358 -3.27 -3.86 10.92
N GLU A 359 -3.39 -3.94 12.25
CA GLU A 359 -4.34 -4.87 12.89
C GLU A 359 -5.80 -4.39 12.79
N THR A 360 -6.01 -3.06 12.75
CA THR A 360 -7.35 -2.44 12.76
C THR A 360 -7.40 -1.21 11.82
N PRO A 361 -8.27 -1.21 10.80
CA PRO A 361 -9.05 -2.36 10.33
C PRO A 361 -8.13 -3.47 9.80
N PRO A 362 -8.56 -4.75 9.83
CA PRO A 362 -7.72 -5.83 9.33
C PRO A 362 -7.45 -5.65 7.83
N PRO A 363 -6.27 -6.02 7.34
CA PRO A 363 -5.87 -5.78 5.96
C PRO A 363 -6.70 -6.64 5.01
N SER A 364 -6.90 -6.14 3.78
CA SER A 364 -7.52 -6.91 2.71
C SER A 364 -6.60 -8.07 2.30
N ALA A 365 -7.18 -9.13 1.72
CA ALA A 365 -6.41 -10.24 1.18
C ALA A 365 -5.36 -9.79 0.14
N VAL A 366 -5.71 -8.80 -0.68
CA VAL A 366 -4.81 -8.17 -1.65
C VAL A 366 -3.66 -7.45 -0.95
N ALA A 367 -3.94 -6.68 0.11
CA ALA A 367 -2.89 -6.02 0.90
C ALA A 367 -1.93 -7.03 1.55
N ILE A 368 -2.44 -8.15 2.07
CA ILE A 368 -1.61 -9.23 2.64
C ILE A 368 -0.71 -9.84 1.55
N LEU A 369 -1.28 -10.19 0.39
CA LEU A 369 -0.53 -10.79 -0.72
C LEU A 369 0.61 -9.88 -1.19
N PHE A 370 0.29 -8.63 -1.53
CA PHE A 370 1.28 -7.70 -2.06
C PHE A 370 2.25 -7.20 -0.98
N GLY A 371 1.80 -7.06 0.27
CA GLY A 371 2.70 -6.75 1.39
C GLY A 371 3.74 -7.84 1.61
N ALA A 372 3.31 -9.11 1.62
CA ALA A 372 4.20 -10.25 1.81
C ALA A 372 5.17 -10.43 0.63
N LEU A 373 4.69 -10.34 -0.62
CA LEU A 373 5.56 -10.38 -1.80
C LEU A 373 6.60 -9.26 -1.78
N THR A 374 6.18 -8.04 -1.48
CA THR A 374 7.07 -6.88 -1.38
C THR A 374 8.10 -7.07 -0.26
N GLN A 375 7.70 -7.60 0.90
CA GLN A 375 8.63 -7.86 2.01
C GLN A 375 9.68 -8.89 1.60
N TYR A 376 9.24 -9.98 0.98
CA TYR A 376 10.12 -11.02 0.49
C TYR A 376 11.10 -10.52 -0.57
N TRP A 377 10.64 -9.77 -1.58
CA TRP A 377 11.52 -9.18 -2.59
C TRP A 377 12.49 -8.15 -2.02
N LEU A 378 12.15 -7.52 -0.89
CA LEU A 378 13.03 -6.58 -0.20
C LEU A 378 14.02 -7.26 0.77
N ALA A 379 13.63 -8.31 1.48
CA ALA A 379 14.42 -8.84 2.59
C ALA A 379 14.86 -10.30 2.41
N GLY A 380 14.31 -11.01 1.42
CA GLY A 380 14.49 -12.45 1.25
C GLY A 380 13.80 -13.29 2.34
N ALA A 381 13.06 -12.67 3.26
CA ALA A 381 12.40 -13.32 4.37
C ALA A 381 11.11 -12.56 4.75
N LEU A 382 10.22 -13.25 5.48
CA LEU A 382 9.00 -12.67 6.04
C LEU A 382 9.20 -12.42 7.54
N GLU A 383 8.67 -11.31 8.03
CA GLU A 383 8.59 -11.07 9.47
C GLU A 383 7.50 -11.94 10.11
N PRO A 384 7.61 -12.27 11.42
CA PRO A 384 6.69 -13.20 12.08
C PRO A 384 5.21 -12.81 11.96
N ASP A 385 4.88 -11.52 12.03
CA ASP A 385 3.51 -11.04 11.95
C ASP A 385 2.92 -11.16 10.53
N VAL A 386 3.73 -10.84 9.51
CA VAL A 386 3.36 -11.02 8.10
C VAL A 386 3.24 -12.50 7.77
N GLU A 387 4.20 -13.32 8.21
CA GLU A 387 4.17 -14.77 8.02
C GLU A 387 2.92 -15.41 8.63
N LYS A 388 2.53 -14.99 9.84
CA LYS A 388 1.29 -15.45 10.50
C LYS A 388 0.04 -15.05 9.69
N ALA A 389 -0.01 -13.83 9.18
CA ALA A 389 -1.10 -13.36 8.33
C ALA A 389 -1.17 -14.14 7.00
N VAL A 390 -0.02 -14.41 6.38
CA VAL A 390 0.11 -15.23 5.16
C VAL A 390 -0.38 -16.66 5.41
N LYS A 391 0.06 -17.33 6.49
CA LYS A 391 -0.39 -18.69 6.86
C LYS A 391 -1.90 -18.76 7.05
N THR A 392 -2.48 -17.77 7.73
CA THR A 392 -3.93 -17.70 7.97
C THR A 392 -4.70 -17.48 6.66
N THR A 393 -4.22 -16.56 5.82
CA THR A 393 -4.85 -16.20 4.54
C THR A 393 -4.75 -17.33 3.53
N CYS A 394 -3.60 -18.02 3.44
CA CYS A 394 -3.39 -19.16 2.57
C CYS A 394 -4.34 -20.32 2.90
N ARG A 395 -4.53 -20.63 4.20
CA ARG A 395 -5.49 -21.66 4.63
C ARG A 395 -6.92 -21.29 4.23
N LYS A 396 -7.33 -20.05 4.53
CA LYS A 396 -8.68 -19.56 4.17
C LYS A 396 -8.89 -19.56 2.65
N ALA A 397 -7.88 -19.15 1.88
CA ALA A 397 -7.92 -19.17 0.42
C ALA A 397 -8.16 -20.58 -0.13
N SER A 398 -7.44 -21.57 0.40
CA SER A 398 -7.56 -22.97 -0.01
C SER A 398 -8.95 -23.53 0.31
N GLU A 399 -9.44 -23.34 1.54
CA GLU A 399 -10.77 -23.79 1.97
C GLU A 399 -11.91 -23.15 1.16
N GLN A 400 -11.72 -21.91 0.70
CA GLN A 400 -12.74 -21.10 0.02
C GLN A 400 -12.55 -21.02 -1.51
N HIS A 401 -11.64 -21.82 -2.08
CA HIS A 401 -11.39 -21.93 -3.52
C HIS A 401 -10.85 -20.65 -4.19
N TYR A 402 -10.06 -19.87 -3.47
CA TYR A 402 -9.32 -18.72 -4.01
C TYR A 402 -7.92 -19.17 -4.47
N GLY A 403 -7.84 -19.75 -5.67
CA GLY A 403 -6.63 -20.37 -6.22
C GLY A 403 -5.43 -19.43 -6.35
N LEU A 404 -5.64 -18.19 -6.83
CA LEU A 404 -4.57 -17.17 -6.94
C LEU A 404 -3.80 -17.01 -5.62
N PHE A 405 -4.52 -16.81 -4.52
CA PHE A 405 -3.91 -16.61 -3.21
C PHE A 405 -3.31 -17.90 -2.67
N THR A 406 -3.96 -19.04 -2.91
CA THR A 406 -3.47 -20.34 -2.46
C THR A 406 -2.11 -20.66 -3.08
N VAL A 407 -1.97 -20.55 -4.40
CA VAL A 407 -0.72 -20.85 -5.12
C VAL A 407 0.39 -19.93 -4.65
N ILE A 408 0.18 -18.62 -4.76
CA ILE A 408 1.26 -17.64 -4.54
C ILE A 408 1.70 -17.59 -3.08
N LEU A 409 0.75 -17.62 -2.12
CA LEU A 409 1.12 -17.59 -0.70
C LEU A 409 1.76 -18.91 -0.24
N SER A 410 1.33 -20.06 -0.80
CA SER A 410 1.98 -21.34 -0.48
C SER A 410 3.41 -21.40 -1.00
N GLU A 411 3.66 -20.88 -2.21
CA GLU A 411 5.00 -20.83 -2.78
C GLU A 411 5.90 -19.87 -2.02
N LEU A 412 5.37 -18.69 -1.64
CA LEU A 412 6.09 -17.72 -0.83
C LEU A 412 6.53 -18.29 0.53
N LEU A 413 5.70 -19.12 1.16
CA LEU A 413 6.04 -19.79 2.41
C LEU A 413 7.14 -20.85 2.25
N LYS A 414 7.20 -21.55 1.10
CA LYS A 414 8.26 -22.52 0.82
C LYS A 414 9.61 -21.84 0.62
N GLU A 415 9.62 -20.75 -0.15
CA GLU A 415 10.84 -20.02 -0.50
C GLU A 415 11.43 -19.21 0.67
N SER A 416 10.60 -18.82 1.66
CA SER A 416 11.03 -18.05 2.84
C SER A 416 11.60 -18.88 4.01
N ASP A 417 11.94 -20.15 3.78
CA ASP A 417 12.49 -21.10 4.80
C ASP A 417 11.58 -21.31 6.03
N SER A 418 10.30 -20.95 5.92
CA SER A 418 9.30 -21.20 6.95
C SER A 418 8.93 -22.68 6.93
N SER A 419 9.28 -23.39 8.01
CA SER A 419 9.02 -24.82 8.23
C SER A 419 7.71 -25.29 7.58
N ALA A 420 7.87 -26.23 6.63
CA ALA A 420 6.83 -26.84 5.80
C ALA A 420 5.45 -26.91 6.48
N VAL A 421 4.53 -26.08 6.00
CA VAL A 421 3.10 -26.29 6.24
C VAL A 421 2.69 -27.51 5.43
N ASP A 422 1.95 -28.43 6.07
CA ASP A 422 1.13 -29.44 5.41
C ASP A 422 0.24 -28.73 4.38
N THR A 423 0.72 -28.66 3.15
CA THR A 423 0.04 -27.99 2.04
C THR A 423 -1.18 -28.86 1.73
N PRO A 424 -2.43 -28.35 1.77
CA PRO A 424 -3.57 -29.12 1.32
C PRO A 424 -3.40 -29.36 -0.18
N THR A 425 -2.81 -30.50 -0.51
CA THR A 425 -2.46 -30.90 -1.87
C THR A 425 -3.64 -31.67 -2.45
N GLU A 426 -4.82 -31.05 -2.46
CA GLU A 426 -5.87 -31.43 -3.40
C GLU A 426 -5.86 -30.37 -4.49
N ALA A 427 -4.89 -30.50 -5.40
CA ALA A 427 -4.80 -29.68 -6.59
C ALA A 427 -6.11 -29.83 -7.37
N THR A 428 -6.92 -28.78 -7.37
CA THR A 428 -8.06 -28.65 -8.29
C THR A 428 -7.46 -28.27 -9.65
N PRO A 429 -7.97 -28.81 -10.78
CA PRO A 429 -7.35 -28.62 -12.10
C PRO A 429 -7.20 -27.15 -12.53
N SER A 430 -8.00 -26.23 -11.98
CA SER A 430 -7.87 -24.78 -12.18
C SER A 430 -6.61 -24.16 -11.54
N ILE A 431 -6.00 -24.83 -10.56
CA ILE A 431 -4.76 -24.40 -9.90
C ILE A 431 -3.53 -24.69 -10.78
N GLU A 432 -3.57 -25.75 -11.60
CA GLU A 432 -2.44 -26.18 -12.44
C GLU A 432 -2.10 -25.20 -13.56
N ALA A 433 -3.07 -24.36 -13.98
CA ALA A 433 -2.88 -23.35 -15.00
C ALA A 433 -2.22 -22.05 -14.49
N LEU A 434 -2.04 -21.92 -13.17
CA LEU A 434 -1.44 -20.75 -12.54
C LEU A 434 0.07 -20.95 -12.38
N HIS A 435 0.86 -20.09 -12.99
CA HIS A 435 2.30 -20.00 -12.80
C HIS A 435 2.60 -19.17 -11.53
N PRO A 436 3.26 -19.73 -10.50
CA PRO A 436 3.75 -18.94 -9.39
C PRO A 436 4.70 -17.84 -9.88
N PHE A 437 4.62 -16.65 -9.30
CA PHE A 437 5.46 -15.50 -9.71
C PHE A 437 6.23 -14.92 -8.53
N VAL A 438 6.52 -15.75 -7.51
CA VAL A 438 7.33 -15.36 -6.35
C VAL A 438 8.78 -15.05 -6.76
N ASP A 439 9.27 -15.74 -7.78
CA ASP A 439 10.59 -15.62 -8.39
C ASP A 439 10.69 -14.53 -9.47
N LEU A 440 9.59 -13.84 -9.79
CA LEU A 440 9.54 -12.76 -10.78
C LEU A 440 10.59 -11.68 -10.52
N ILE A 441 10.86 -11.43 -9.25
CA ILE A 441 11.81 -10.44 -8.77
C ILE A 441 12.78 -11.16 -7.84
N GLU A 442 14.06 -11.20 -8.23
CA GLU A 442 15.10 -11.82 -7.39
C GLU A 442 15.18 -11.08 -6.04
N PRO A 443 15.00 -11.79 -4.90
CA PRO A 443 15.10 -11.18 -3.59
C PRO A 443 16.52 -10.66 -3.38
N GLU A 444 16.64 -9.44 -2.89
CA GLU A 444 17.95 -8.90 -2.58
C GLU A 444 18.33 -9.23 -1.15
N GLU A 445 19.43 -9.96 -0.97
CA GLU A 445 19.91 -10.27 0.37
C GLU A 445 20.27 -8.96 1.12
N PRO A 446 19.82 -8.79 2.38
CA PRO A 446 20.01 -7.54 3.14
C PRO A 446 21.48 -7.08 3.22
N TRP A 447 22.43 -8.03 3.20
CA TRP A 447 23.86 -7.73 3.19
C TRP A 447 24.34 -7.21 1.82
N LYS A 448 23.79 -7.71 0.70
CA LYS A 448 24.13 -7.26 -0.67
C LYS A 448 23.69 -5.81 -0.87
N ARG A 449 22.53 -5.43 -0.32
CA ARG A 449 22.07 -4.02 -0.26
C ARG A 449 22.90 -3.16 0.66
N SER A 450 23.21 -3.62 1.86
CA SER A 450 24.06 -2.88 2.79
C SER A 450 25.45 -2.64 2.18
N LEU A 451 25.98 -3.63 1.47
CA LEU A 451 27.22 -3.54 0.70
C LEU A 451 27.08 -2.58 -0.48
N GLN A 452 26.00 -2.65 -1.27
CA GLN A 452 25.75 -1.74 -2.39
C GLN A 452 25.49 -0.29 -1.95
N ALA A 453 24.82 -0.06 -0.82
CA ALA A 453 24.64 1.24 -0.22
C ALA A 453 25.99 1.80 0.28
N LEU A 454 26.83 0.97 0.92
CA LEU A 454 28.20 1.34 1.28
C LEU A 454 29.05 1.62 0.03
N ILE A 455 28.91 0.82 -1.03
CA ILE A 455 29.56 1.03 -2.32
C ILE A 455 29.06 2.32 -2.96
N SER A 456 27.77 2.62 -2.98
CA SER A 456 27.18 3.83 -3.59
C SER A 456 27.53 5.11 -2.83
N ILE A 457 27.68 5.02 -1.51
CA ILE A 457 28.24 6.07 -0.66
C ILE A 457 29.71 6.28 -0.99
N SER A 458 30.48 5.20 -1.21
CA SER A 458 31.90 5.29 -1.60
C SER A 458 32.12 5.72 -3.06
N SER A 459 31.22 5.35 -3.99
CA SER A 459 31.30 5.63 -5.43
C SER A 459 30.67 6.97 -5.80
N SER A 460 29.83 7.56 -4.94
CA SER A 460 29.48 8.98 -5.04
C SER A 460 30.70 9.92 -4.87
N ALA A 461 31.85 9.40 -4.42
CA ALA A 461 33.13 10.11 -4.46
C ALA A 461 33.88 9.97 -5.81
N VAL A 462 33.46 9.07 -6.69
CA VAL A 462 34.07 8.78 -8.00
C VAL A 462 32.98 8.84 -9.08
N GLN A 463 32.59 10.05 -9.49
CA GLN A 463 31.80 10.23 -10.69
C GLN A 463 32.67 10.00 -11.93
N GLU A 464 32.24 9.10 -12.81
CA GLU A 464 32.80 8.87 -14.14
C GLU A 464 32.86 10.16 -14.96
N TYR A 465 34.04 10.48 -15.48
CA TYR A 465 34.26 11.59 -16.41
C TYR A 465 33.68 11.21 -17.78
N LYS A 466 32.50 11.76 -18.13
CA LYS A 466 32.03 11.72 -19.52
C LYS A 466 33.02 12.48 -20.41
N ASP A 467 33.57 11.73 -21.35
CA ASP A 467 34.25 12.10 -22.59
C ASP A 467 34.51 13.60 -22.79
N GLN A 468 35.62 14.06 -22.23
CA GLN A 468 36.18 15.35 -22.56
C GLN A 468 37.68 15.19 -22.79
N ASP A 469 38.13 15.62 -23.97
CA ASP A 469 39.55 15.71 -24.33
C ASP A 469 40.37 16.62 -23.40
N ARG A 470 39.77 17.22 -22.37
CA ARG A 470 40.38 18.19 -21.47
C ARG A 470 39.98 17.91 -20.04
N ARG A 471 40.94 18.01 -19.12
CA ARG A 471 40.71 17.95 -17.67
C ARG A 471 41.54 18.99 -16.94
N LEU A 472 41.07 19.40 -15.77
CA LEU A 472 41.84 20.21 -14.84
C LEU A 472 42.52 19.30 -13.81
N ILE A 473 43.81 19.51 -13.58
CA ILE A 473 44.54 18.88 -12.48
C ILE A 473 45.06 19.95 -11.52
N TRP A 474 45.23 19.58 -10.26
CA TRP A 474 45.75 20.46 -9.22
C TRP A 474 47.08 19.92 -8.70
N LEU A 475 48.16 20.66 -8.92
CA LEU A 475 49.47 20.32 -8.41
C LEU A 475 49.64 20.84 -6.99
N ILE A 476 49.96 19.92 -6.08
CA ILE A 476 50.11 20.14 -4.65
C ILE A 476 51.59 20.19 -4.30
N GLY A 477 52.03 21.32 -3.77
CA GLY A 477 53.35 21.49 -3.14
C GLY A 477 53.18 21.72 -1.65
N TYR A 478 54.02 21.10 -0.84
CA TYR A 478 54.03 21.28 0.61
C TYR A 478 55.46 21.42 1.12
N GLU A 479 55.86 22.66 1.41
CA GLU A 479 57.20 23.01 1.88
C GLU A 479 57.09 24.00 3.04
N ASN A 480 57.91 23.82 4.09
CA ASN A 480 57.94 24.70 5.26
C ASN A 480 56.55 24.95 5.88
N GLU A 481 55.71 23.91 5.99
CA GLU A 481 54.31 23.99 6.48
C GLU A 481 53.36 24.86 5.61
N ILE A 482 53.77 25.23 4.40
CA ILE A 482 52.98 26.02 3.46
C ILE A 482 52.46 25.12 2.33
N LEU A 483 51.14 24.99 2.26
CA LEU A 483 50.46 24.33 1.14
C LEU A 483 50.32 25.28 -0.04
N THR A 484 50.83 24.86 -1.20
CA THR A 484 50.66 25.53 -2.49
C THR A 484 49.86 24.66 -3.44
N VAL A 485 48.90 25.28 -4.14
CA VAL A 485 48.01 24.59 -5.09
C VAL A 485 48.07 25.31 -6.43
N ARG A 486 48.48 24.60 -7.49
CA ARG A 486 48.71 25.16 -8.83
C ARG A 486 47.88 24.41 -9.88
N PRO A 487 46.91 25.05 -10.53
CA PRO A 487 46.07 24.39 -11.52
C PRO A 487 46.76 24.25 -12.89
N ARG A 488 46.54 23.13 -13.57
CA ARG A 488 46.97 22.89 -14.96
C ARG A 488 45.87 22.24 -15.79
N GLU A 489 45.66 22.75 -17.00
CA GLU A 489 44.75 22.19 -18.00
C GLU A 489 45.51 21.12 -18.81
N GLN A 490 45.12 19.86 -18.68
CA GLN A 490 45.64 18.76 -19.51
C GLN A 490 44.71 18.48 -20.68
N ARG A 491 45.29 18.05 -21.80
CA ARG A 491 44.56 17.61 -22.98
C ARG A 491 44.93 16.16 -23.29
N LEU A 492 43.96 15.37 -23.70
CA LEU A 492 44.15 14.00 -24.16
C LEU A 492 44.75 14.03 -25.58
N SER A 493 45.87 13.35 -25.78
CA SER A 493 46.51 13.17 -27.08
C SER A 493 45.88 11.99 -27.84
N GLU A 494 46.08 11.94 -29.16
CA GLU A 494 45.55 10.87 -30.03
C GLU A 494 46.02 9.46 -29.60
N ASP A 495 47.18 9.36 -28.95
CA ASP A 495 47.72 8.11 -28.38
C ASP A 495 47.10 7.72 -27.01
N GLY A 496 46.06 8.42 -26.55
CA GLY A 496 45.39 8.17 -25.27
C GLY A 496 46.16 8.64 -24.02
N SER A 497 47.30 9.33 -24.19
CA SER A 497 48.09 9.88 -23.07
C SER A 497 47.70 11.34 -22.76
N TRP A 498 47.72 11.71 -21.48
CA TRP A 498 47.48 13.09 -21.05
C TRP A 498 48.74 13.94 -21.19
N SER A 499 48.60 15.13 -21.77
CA SER A 499 49.70 16.09 -21.89
C SER A 499 50.23 16.57 -20.52
N ARG A 500 51.45 17.13 -20.48
CA ARG A 500 52.06 17.71 -19.24
C ARG A 500 51.28 18.89 -18.63
N GLY A 501 50.24 19.35 -19.31
CA GLY A 501 49.30 20.37 -18.86
C GLY A 501 49.83 21.80 -18.99
N ARG A 502 48.96 22.70 -19.46
CA ARG A 502 49.24 24.14 -19.52
C ARG A 502 48.84 24.82 -18.20
N PRO A 503 49.70 25.63 -17.57
CA PRO A 503 49.31 26.43 -16.40
C PRO A 503 48.10 27.33 -16.71
N ILE A 504 47.12 27.34 -15.81
CA ILE A 504 45.96 28.25 -15.88
C ILE A 504 46.03 29.24 -14.72
N SER A 505 45.71 30.51 -14.97
CA SER A 505 45.77 31.54 -13.93
C SER A 505 44.55 31.45 -13.00
N LEU A 506 44.75 31.77 -11.72
CA LEU A 506 43.64 31.84 -10.75
C LEU A 506 42.61 32.92 -11.12
N ALA A 507 43.05 34.01 -11.77
CA ALA A 507 42.16 35.04 -12.33
C ALA A 507 41.12 34.44 -13.30
N ARG A 508 41.58 33.58 -14.24
CA ARG A 508 40.70 32.93 -15.22
C ARG A 508 39.72 31.95 -14.57
N LEU A 509 40.17 31.21 -13.55
CA LEU A 509 39.30 30.28 -12.82
C LEU A 509 38.28 31.00 -11.92
N HIS A 510 38.64 32.17 -11.39
CA HIS A 510 37.73 33.02 -10.61
C HIS A 510 36.65 33.67 -11.48
N GLU A 511 37.03 34.23 -12.63
CA GLU A 511 36.12 34.93 -13.56
C GLU A 511 35.25 33.98 -14.39
N SER A 512 35.78 32.79 -14.72
CA SER A 512 35.12 31.79 -15.57
C SER A 512 34.95 30.44 -14.85
N SER A 513 34.38 30.45 -13.64
CA SER A 513 34.13 29.23 -12.84
C SER A 513 33.14 28.22 -13.46
N ARG A 514 32.61 28.51 -14.66
CA ARG A 514 31.70 27.67 -15.46
C ARG A 514 32.33 27.15 -16.76
N LEU A 515 33.67 27.04 -16.83
CA LEU A 515 34.29 26.36 -17.96
C LEU A 515 33.69 24.94 -18.11
N PRO A 516 33.34 24.51 -19.32
CA PRO A 516 32.55 23.29 -19.55
C PRO A 516 33.28 22.02 -19.09
N PHE A 517 34.60 22.09 -18.90
CA PHE A 517 35.42 20.97 -18.47
C PHE A 517 35.69 20.86 -16.96
N LEU A 518 35.11 21.75 -16.16
CA LEU A 518 35.28 21.70 -14.70
C LEU A 518 34.24 20.75 -14.09
N SER A 519 34.75 19.75 -13.37
CA SER A 519 33.92 18.88 -12.53
C SER A 519 33.28 19.65 -11.37
N LEU A 520 32.31 19.03 -10.69
CA LEU A 520 31.73 19.62 -9.48
C LEU A 520 32.77 19.81 -8.36
N GLN A 521 33.79 18.95 -8.28
CA GLN A 521 34.88 19.06 -7.31
C GLN A 521 35.85 20.20 -7.67
N ASP A 522 36.18 20.37 -8.96
CA ASP A 522 36.99 21.51 -9.42
C ASP A 522 36.33 22.85 -9.11
N ARG A 523 35.01 22.92 -9.30
CA ARG A 523 34.22 24.13 -8.98
C ARG A 523 34.28 24.49 -7.49
N LYS A 524 34.31 23.49 -6.60
CA LYS A 524 34.48 23.73 -5.15
C LYS A 524 35.83 24.38 -4.84
N ILE A 525 36.91 23.95 -5.49
CA ILE A 525 38.24 24.57 -5.34
C ILE A 525 38.25 25.99 -5.92
N CYS A 526 37.61 26.22 -7.07
CA CYS A 526 37.50 27.56 -7.65
C CYS A 526 36.77 28.56 -6.73
N LEU A 527 35.76 28.12 -5.98
CA LEU A 527 35.05 28.95 -4.99
C LEU A 527 35.92 29.36 -3.78
N ALA A 528 37.07 28.72 -3.60
CA ALA A 528 38.05 29.12 -2.59
C ALA A 528 38.98 30.26 -3.07
N ILE A 529 38.98 30.62 -4.36
CA ILE A 529 39.78 31.71 -4.90
C ILE A 529 39.17 33.06 -4.45
N ARG A 530 40.01 33.98 -3.98
CA ARG A 530 39.66 35.34 -3.58
C ARG A 530 40.45 36.35 -4.41
N LYS A 531 39.76 37.42 -4.81
CA LYS A 531 40.34 38.61 -5.42
C LYS A 531 40.63 39.64 -4.33
N THR A 532 41.86 40.15 -4.29
CA THR A 532 42.27 41.25 -3.41
C THR A 532 42.66 42.43 -4.29
N ASP A 533 41.90 43.52 -4.19
CA ASP A 533 42.19 44.74 -4.95
C ASP A 533 43.28 45.54 -4.23
N SER A 534 44.46 45.66 -4.83
CA SER A 534 45.49 46.60 -4.40
C SER A 534 45.26 47.91 -5.14
N GLY A 535 44.86 48.98 -4.44
CA GLY A 535 44.36 50.22 -5.05
C GLY A 535 45.20 50.88 -6.15
N GLU A 536 46.48 50.53 -6.33
CA GLU A 536 47.37 51.06 -7.38
C GLU A 536 48.02 50.00 -8.30
N SER A 537 47.65 48.72 -8.19
CA SER A 537 48.21 47.63 -9.03
C SER A 537 47.15 46.65 -9.52
N GLN A 538 47.54 45.72 -10.41
CA GLN A 538 46.66 44.67 -10.91
C GLN A 538 46.13 43.80 -9.75
N PRO A 539 44.85 43.39 -9.78
CA PRO A 539 44.25 42.62 -8.70
C PRO A 539 44.97 41.28 -8.47
N LEU A 540 45.22 40.97 -7.20
CA LEU A 540 45.90 39.74 -6.79
C LEU A 540 44.87 38.65 -6.50
N TYR A 541 45.07 37.48 -7.10
CA TYR A 541 44.23 36.30 -6.90
C TYR A 541 44.97 35.27 -6.06
N GLY A 542 44.36 34.86 -4.95
CA GLY A 542 44.93 33.87 -4.03
C GLY A 542 43.83 33.00 -3.41
N PHE A 543 44.20 31.88 -2.80
CA PHE A 543 43.23 31.01 -2.15
C PHE A 543 42.91 31.48 -0.73
N ASN A 544 41.64 31.35 -0.34
CA ASN A 544 41.31 31.24 1.06
C ASN A 544 41.71 29.84 1.57
N GLN A 545 42.75 29.79 2.38
CA GLN A 545 43.30 28.58 2.96
C GLN A 545 42.23 27.67 3.58
N GLN A 546 41.36 28.20 4.44
CA GLN A 546 40.31 27.41 5.09
C GLN A 546 39.32 26.77 4.10
N LYS A 547 38.77 27.53 3.14
CA LYS A 547 37.87 27.00 2.11
C LYS A 547 38.58 26.02 1.16
N LEU A 548 39.85 26.29 0.85
CA LEU A 548 40.66 25.45 -0.02
C LEU A 548 40.86 24.05 0.60
N LEU A 549 41.29 23.98 1.86
CA LEU A 549 41.52 22.70 2.54
C LEU A 549 40.26 21.82 2.54
N LEU A 550 39.07 22.41 2.75
CA LEU A 550 37.81 21.66 2.68
C LEU A 550 37.46 21.20 1.28
N ALA A 551 37.82 21.97 0.25
CA ALA A 551 37.53 21.66 -1.15
C ALA A 551 38.47 20.60 -1.73
N LEU A 552 39.67 20.42 -1.16
CA LEU A 552 40.64 19.40 -1.59
C LEU A 552 40.25 18.00 -1.12
N VAL A 553 39.52 17.87 0.00
CA VAL A 553 39.14 16.57 0.55
C VAL A 553 38.33 15.75 -0.46
N GLY A 554 38.80 14.54 -0.76
CA GLY A 554 38.17 13.61 -1.69
C GLY A 554 38.22 14.03 -3.16
N HIS A 555 39.12 14.97 -3.54
CA HIS A 555 39.28 15.37 -4.93
C HIS A 555 40.14 14.35 -5.71
N PRO A 556 39.68 13.80 -6.85
CA PRO A 556 40.33 12.67 -7.54
C PRO A 556 41.55 13.08 -8.39
N LEU A 557 41.67 14.35 -8.77
CA LEU A 557 42.74 14.86 -9.67
C LEU A 557 43.73 15.80 -8.97
N LEU A 558 44.23 15.40 -7.81
CA LEU A 558 45.33 16.08 -7.11
C LEU A 558 46.63 15.31 -7.33
N PHE A 559 47.71 16.01 -7.67
CA PHE A 559 49.01 15.38 -7.94
C PHE A 559 50.15 16.16 -7.30
N LEU A 560 51.29 15.51 -7.04
CA LEU A 560 52.46 16.20 -6.50
C LEU A 560 53.02 17.23 -7.48
N HIS A 561 53.50 18.35 -6.95
CA HIS A 561 54.12 19.40 -7.78
C HIS A 561 55.36 18.90 -8.53
N ASP A 562 56.26 18.20 -7.82
CA ASP A 562 57.52 17.71 -8.36
C ASP A 562 57.35 16.48 -9.27
N HIS A 563 56.27 15.72 -9.04
CA HIS A 563 55.91 14.54 -9.81
C HIS A 563 54.43 14.60 -10.24
N PRO A 564 54.10 15.31 -11.34
CA PRO A 564 52.73 15.57 -11.82
C PRO A 564 51.89 14.35 -12.25
N THR A 565 52.39 13.15 -12.00
CA THR A 565 51.71 11.86 -12.24
C THR A 565 51.46 11.09 -10.94
N THR A 566 52.03 11.54 -9.82
CA THR A 566 51.86 10.89 -8.51
C THR A 566 50.65 11.51 -7.81
N PRO A 567 49.57 10.73 -7.54
CA PRO A 567 48.35 11.25 -6.92
C PRO A 567 48.58 11.66 -5.46
N VAL A 568 47.77 12.60 -4.99
CA VAL A 568 47.79 13.10 -3.61
C VAL A 568 46.39 13.03 -3.01
N ASP A 569 46.28 12.43 -1.83
CA ASP A 569 45.00 12.26 -1.15
C ASP A 569 44.82 13.28 -0.02
N PHE A 570 43.66 13.93 0.02
CA PHE A 570 43.20 14.71 1.17
C PHE A 570 41.98 14.02 1.77
N ILE A 571 42.07 13.65 3.05
CA ILE A 571 41.00 12.97 3.78
C ILE A 571 40.48 13.83 4.92
N THR A 572 39.25 13.58 5.36
CA THR A 572 38.72 14.21 6.58
C THR A 572 39.28 13.48 7.79
N GLY A 573 39.69 14.24 8.81
CA GLY A 573 40.06 13.73 10.12
C GLY A 573 39.23 14.35 11.23
N GLU A 574 39.11 13.62 12.32
CA GLU A 574 38.56 14.12 13.58
C GLU A 574 39.69 14.43 14.57
N PRO A 575 39.50 15.38 15.50
CA PRO A 575 40.46 15.61 16.55
C PRO A 575 40.38 14.47 17.57
N GLU A 576 41.50 13.79 17.76
CA GLU A 576 41.60 12.59 18.60
C GLU A 576 42.21 12.96 19.96
N LEU A 577 41.63 12.41 21.03
CA LEU A 577 42.21 12.44 22.38
C LEU A 577 43.08 11.19 22.57
N LEU A 578 44.33 11.42 22.93
CA LEU A 578 45.28 10.42 23.32
C LEU A 578 45.24 10.23 24.84
N VAL A 579 45.04 8.99 25.27
CA VAL A 579 45.10 8.59 26.68
C VAL A 579 46.35 7.73 26.87
N GLU A 580 47.33 8.25 27.59
CA GLU A 580 48.60 7.57 27.87
C GLU A 580 48.71 7.24 29.36
N ASN A 581 49.14 6.03 29.70
CA ASN A 581 49.49 5.69 31.08
C ASN A 581 50.88 6.27 31.42
N ARG A 582 50.92 7.20 32.38
CA ARG A 582 52.18 7.70 32.96
C ARG A 582 52.26 7.25 34.42
N GLY A 583 52.74 6.03 34.64
CA GLY A 583 52.80 5.43 35.97
C GLY A 583 51.42 4.97 36.44
N ASP A 584 50.99 5.44 37.61
CA ASP A 584 49.67 5.13 38.21
C ASP A 584 48.57 6.14 37.80
N GLU A 585 48.89 7.14 36.96
CA GLU A 585 47.97 8.20 36.52
C GLU A 585 47.71 8.14 35.00
N LEU A 586 46.49 8.53 34.59
CA LEU A 586 46.04 8.54 33.20
C LEU A 586 46.22 9.94 32.61
N HIS A 587 47.16 10.08 31.68
CA HIS A 587 47.42 11.33 31.01
C HIS A 587 46.56 11.49 29.75
N ILE A 588 45.65 12.45 29.72
CA ILE A 588 44.73 12.72 28.61
C ILE A 588 45.12 14.04 27.93
N ASN A 589 45.49 13.97 26.65
CA ASN A 589 45.79 15.15 25.83
C ASN A 589 45.26 14.96 24.40
N PHE A 590 45.09 16.02 23.63
CA PHE A 590 44.87 15.87 22.19
C PHE A 590 46.13 15.30 21.52
N ALA A 591 45.94 14.33 20.62
CA ALA A 591 47.02 13.74 19.82
C ALA A 591 47.74 14.80 18.96
N LEU A 592 47.07 15.92 18.66
CA LEU A 592 47.59 17.06 17.93
C LEU A 592 47.22 18.36 18.65
N PRO A 593 48.13 19.36 18.72
CA PRO A 593 47.85 20.61 19.40
C PRO A 593 46.71 21.37 18.72
N VAL A 594 45.64 21.63 19.48
CA VAL A 594 44.48 22.39 19.00
C VAL A 594 44.89 23.87 18.85
N SER A 595 45.08 24.32 17.61
CA SER A 595 45.43 25.71 17.31
C SER A 595 44.20 26.64 17.34
N GLY A 596 44.44 27.96 17.24
CA GLY A 596 43.39 28.97 17.13
C GLY A 596 42.65 28.98 15.79
N ASP A 597 43.13 28.22 14.80
CA ASP A 597 42.48 28.10 13.50
C ASP A 597 41.30 27.11 13.54
N ASN A 598 40.32 27.29 12.66
CA ASN A 598 39.15 26.41 12.59
C ASN A 598 39.42 25.10 11.83
N ILE A 599 40.55 25.03 11.12
CA ILE A 599 40.93 23.89 10.29
C ILE A 599 42.44 23.70 10.42
N MET A 600 42.84 22.45 10.65
CA MET A 600 44.24 22.04 10.72
C MET A 600 44.56 21.06 9.59
N LEU A 601 45.76 21.17 9.01
CA LEU A 601 46.28 20.26 8.02
C LEU A 601 47.39 19.41 8.63
N VAL A 602 47.30 18.09 8.51
CA VAL A 602 48.31 17.14 8.98
C VAL A 602 48.84 16.37 7.79
N ARG A 603 50.15 16.30 7.63
CA ARG A 603 50.77 15.46 6.60
C ARG A 603 51.01 14.07 7.19
N GLU A 604 50.28 13.06 6.70
CA GLU A 604 50.49 11.66 7.12
C GLU A 604 51.64 11.01 6.34
N THR A 605 51.75 11.30 5.04
CA THR A 605 52.84 10.82 4.16
C THR A 605 53.21 11.87 3.13
N LEU A 606 54.16 11.56 2.23
CA LEU A 606 54.51 12.48 1.14
C LEU A 606 53.32 12.81 0.23
N THR A 607 52.35 11.89 0.08
CA THR A 607 51.20 11.96 -0.82
C THR A 607 49.84 11.94 -0.10
N ARG A 608 49.80 12.00 1.24
CA ARG A 608 48.55 11.91 1.99
C ARG A 608 48.47 12.95 3.09
N PHE A 609 47.36 13.68 3.12
CA PHE A 609 47.07 14.76 4.05
C PHE A 609 45.72 14.56 4.73
N LYS A 610 45.67 14.79 6.04
CA LYS A 610 44.45 14.74 6.86
C LYS A 610 44.03 16.17 7.21
N VAL A 611 42.80 16.53 6.88
CA VAL A 611 42.20 17.84 7.16
C VAL A 611 41.27 17.70 8.37
N VAL A 612 41.64 18.32 9.49
CA VAL A 612 40.93 18.21 10.77
C VAL A 612 40.15 19.50 11.04
N ARG A 613 38.84 19.40 11.31
CA ARG A 613 38.00 20.56 11.67
C ARG A 613 37.98 20.76 13.19
N ILE A 614 38.35 21.96 13.63
CA ILE A 614 38.34 22.37 15.03
C ILE A 614 37.09 23.23 15.28
N ASN A 615 36.22 22.80 16.19
CA ASN A 615 35.02 23.54 16.59
C ASN A 615 35.15 24.07 18.04
N ASP A 616 34.18 24.86 18.49
CA ASP A 616 34.20 25.47 19.83
C ASP A 616 34.18 24.42 20.96
N ASN A 617 33.57 23.26 20.74
CA ASN A 617 33.60 22.17 21.72
C ASN A 617 35.01 21.59 21.87
N HIS A 618 35.74 21.38 20.77
CA HIS A 618 37.13 20.91 20.81
C HIS A 618 38.03 21.92 21.55
N ARG A 619 37.79 23.23 21.38
CA ARG A 619 38.51 24.28 22.11
C ARG A 619 38.18 24.32 23.60
N ARG A 620 36.92 24.09 23.97
CA ARG A 620 36.52 23.94 25.38
C ARG A 620 37.18 22.74 26.02
N ILE A 621 37.21 21.60 25.32
CA ILE A 621 37.89 20.39 25.79
C ILE A 621 39.38 20.66 25.94
N ALA A 622 40.03 21.31 24.96
CA ALA A 622 41.44 21.68 25.03
C ALA A 622 41.75 22.66 26.17
N ALA A 623 40.83 23.58 26.48
CA ALA A 623 40.95 24.49 27.62
C ALA A 623 40.81 23.78 28.97
N ILE A 624 40.02 22.70 29.03
CA ILE A 624 39.86 21.86 30.23
C ILE A 624 41.09 20.96 30.42
N THR A 625 41.60 20.36 29.35
CA THR A 625 42.78 19.47 29.41
C THR A 625 44.10 20.24 29.57
N GLY A 626 44.15 21.53 29.21
CA GLY A 626 45.37 22.33 29.24
C GLY A 626 46.37 21.97 28.12
N SER A 627 47.36 22.85 27.87
CA SER A 627 48.36 22.65 26.81
C SER A 627 49.33 21.50 27.07
N THR A 628 49.41 21.05 28.32
CA THR A 628 50.25 19.93 28.76
C THR A 628 49.47 18.64 29.01
N GLY A 629 48.15 18.61 28.80
CA GLY A 629 47.28 17.47 29.12
C GLY A 629 46.83 17.41 30.58
N LEU A 630 45.72 16.70 30.83
CA LEU A 630 45.17 16.41 32.15
C LEU A 630 45.84 15.13 32.69
N THR A 631 46.20 15.08 33.96
CA THR A 631 46.72 13.89 34.66
C THR A 631 45.71 13.36 35.65
#